data_AF-A0AAW4BM13-F1
#
_entry.id   AF-A0AAW4BM13-F1
#
_cell.length_a   1.000
_cell.length_b   1.000
_cell.length_c   1.000
_cell.angle_alpha   90.00
_cell.angle_beta   90.00
_cell.angle_gamma   90.00
#
_symmetry.space_group_name_H-M   'P 1'
#
loop_
_entity.id
_entity.type
_entity.pdbx_description
1 polymer ?
#
loop_
_entity_poly.entity_id
_entity_poly.type
_entity_poly.pdbx_seq_one_letter_code
_entity_poly.pdbx_strand_id
1 'polypeptide(L)'
;QSVYAIGNVTQLGNWDLTKAVKLSPNLYPTWSADIAVPAGEAIEWKCVKRHESISTNLVEWQSGGNNQFNSLNTQTTSGSF
;
A
#
# COMPACT_ATOMS: atom_id res chain seq x y z
N GLN A 1 7.60 -9.83 -10.28
CA GLN A 1 6.56 -8.82 -9.97
C GLN A 1 6.31 -8.91 -8.48
N SER A 2 6.10 -7.78 -7.83
CA SER A 2 5.86 -7.73 -6.38
C SER A 2 4.69 -6.81 -6.06
N VAL A 3 4.09 -7.05 -4.89
CA VAL A 3 2.99 -6.24 -4.37
C VAL A 3 3.57 -5.10 -3.54
N TYR A 4 3.02 -3.90 -3.72
CA TYR A 4 3.37 -2.71 -2.98
C TYR A 4 2.11 -2.02 -2.48
N ALA A 5 2.24 -1.24 -1.43
CA ALA A 5 1.22 -0.33 -0.92
C ALA A 5 1.59 1.12 -1.27
N ILE A 6 0.58 1.90 -1.64
CA ILE A 6 0.71 3.32 -1.98
C ILE A 6 -0.52 4.07 -1.48
N GLY A 7 -0.37 5.32 -1.06
CA GLY A 7 -1.45 6.05 -0.39
C GLY A 7 -1.22 7.55 -0.26
N ASN A 8 -2.15 8.23 0.41
CA ASN A 8 -2.23 9.69 0.49
C ASN A 8 -1.23 10.35 1.47
N VAL A 9 -0.57 9.57 2.33
CA VAL A 9 0.43 10.05 3.30
C VAL A 9 1.86 9.85 2.80
N THR A 10 2.81 10.62 3.34
CA THR A 10 4.22 10.60 2.91
C THR A 10 4.87 9.24 3.11
N GLN A 11 4.48 8.53 4.17
CA GLN A 11 4.98 7.18 4.50
C GLN A 11 4.45 6.10 3.54
N LEU A 12 3.39 6.42 2.79
CA LEU A 12 2.85 5.60 1.69
C LEU A 12 3.12 6.23 0.32
N GLY A 13 4.01 7.22 0.25
CA GLY A 13 4.50 7.79 -1.00
C GLY A 13 3.63 8.88 -1.62
N ASN A 14 2.56 9.36 -0.99
CA ASN A 14 1.67 10.40 -1.54
C ASN A 14 1.18 10.10 -2.98
N TRP A 15 0.75 8.87 -3.24
CA TRP A 15 0.33 8.39 -4.57
C TRP A 15 1.42 8.43 -5.66
N ASP A 16 2.70 8.57 -5.29
CA ASP A 16 3.86 8.39 -6.17
C ASP A 16 4.32 6.92 -6.21
N LEU A 17 4.13 6.26 -7.37
CA LEU A 17 4.48 4.84 -7.58
C LEU A 17 5.96 4.54 -7.31
N THR A 18 6.85 5.52 -7.50
CA THR A 18 8.27 5.34 -7.24
C THR A 18 8.59 5.22 -5.75
N LYS A 19 7.69 5.71 -4.89
CA LYS A 19 7.78 5.69 -3.43
C LYS A 19 6.85 4.66 -2.77
N ALA A 20 6.20 3.81 -3.57
CA ALA A 20 5.35 2.74 -3.06
C ALA A 20 6.16 1.78 -2.16
N VAL A 21 5.56 1.38 -1.04
CA VAL A 21 6.19 0.52 -0.02
C VAL A 21 6.05 -0.95 -0.44
N LYS A 22 7.17 -1.68 -0.53
CA LYS A 22 7.16 -3.11 -0.90
C LYS A 22 6.53 -3.93 0.23
N LEU A 23 5.58 -4.79 -0.10
CA LEU A 23 5.01 -5.76 0.83
C LEU A 23 5.76 -7.10 0.75
N SER A 24 5.98 -7.73 1.90
CA SER A 24 6.70 -9.00 2.01
C SER A 24 5.73 -10.18 2.04
N PRO A 25 5.95 -11.25 1.25
CA PRO A 25 5.11 -12.45 1.22
C PRO A 25 5.35 -13.39 2.41
N ASN A 26 5.33 -12.85 3.64
CA ASN A 26 5.70 -13.60 4.84
C ASN A 26 4.76 -14.79 5.10
N LEU A 27 3.50 -14.71 4.65
CA LEU A 27 2.47 -15.72 4.83
C LEU A 27 1.65 -15.89 3.55
N TYR A 28 2.29 -16.36 2.46
CA TYR A 28 1.62 -16.55 1.17
C TYR A 28 0.30 -17.33 1.32
N PRO A 29 -0.82 -16.87 0.73
CA PRO A 29 -0.97 -15.82 -0.30
C PRO A 29 -1.11 -14.38 0.22
N THR A 30 -0.73 -14.10 1.46
CA THR A 30 -0.78 -12.76 2.06
C THR A 30 0.57 -12.06 1.98
N TRP A 31 0.54 -10.77 1.58
CA TRP A 31 1.69 -9.86 1.66
C TRP A 31 1.43 -8.79 2.71
N SER A 32 2.43 -8.47 3.53
CA SER A 32 2.30 -7.48 4.61
C SER A 32 3.55 -6.63 4.81
N ALA A 33 3.38 -5.47 5.44
CA ALA A 33 4.44 -4.59 5.93
C ALA A 33 3.92 -3.78 7.12
N ASP A 34 4.78 -3.49 8.09
CA ASP A 34 4.49 -2.57 9.18
C ASP A 34 4.96 -1.16 8.79
N ILE A 35 4.06 -0.19 8.85
CA ILE A 35 4.30 1.18 8.39
C ILE A 35 3.88 2.14 9.49
N ALA A 36 4.83 2.91 10.02
CA ALA A 36 4.52 3.98 10.97
C ALA A 36 3.87 5.14 10.21
N VAL A 37 2.69 5.56 10.65
CA VAL A 37 1.91 6.66 10.04
C VAL A 37 1.54 7.71 11.10
N PRO A 38 1.24 8.96 10.71
CA PRO A 38 0.82 9.97 11.67
C PRO A 38 -0.50 9.55 12.35
N ALA A 39 -0.59 9.79 13.65
CA ALA A 39 -1.80 9.53 14.43
C ALA A 39 -2.88 10.58 14.12
N GLY A 40 -4.15 10.18 14.08
CA GLY A 40 -5.27 11.12 13.85
C GLY A 40 -5.69 11.28 12.40
N GLU A 41 -4.92 10.76 11.45
CA GLU A 41 -5.12 11.02 10.03
C GLU A 41 -6.13 10.06 9.39
N ALA A 42 -6.89 10.60 8.43
CA ALA A 42 -7.64 9.80 7.48
C ALA A 42 -6.69 9.31 6.38
N ILE A 43 -6.39 8.02 6.42
CA ILE A 43 -5.42 7.41 5.51
C ILE A 43 -6.17 6.65 4.43
N GLU A 44 -5.78 6.93 3.19
CA GLU A 44 -6.22 6.21 2.00
C GLU A 44 -5.04 5.49 1.38
N TRP A 45 -5.26 4.25 0.95
CA TRP A 45 -4.22 3.46 0.32
C TRP A 45 -4.78 2.41 -0.64
N LYS A 46 -3.94 1.89 -1.55
CA LYS A 46 -4.25 0.75 -2.43
C LYS A 46 -3.06 -0.19 -2.57
N CYS A 47 -3.37 -1.44 -2.89
CA CYS A 47 -2.38 -2.39 -3.39
C CYS A 47 -2.05 -2.11 -4.87
N VAL A 48 -0.78 -2.23 -5.22
CA VAL A 48 -0.30 -2.17 -6.61
C VAL A 48 0.67 -3.31 -6.88
N LYS A 49 0.54 -3.93 -8.05
CA LYS A 49 1.53 -4.89 -8.57
C LYS A 49 2.41 -4.17 -9.56
N ARG A 50 3.74 -4.21 -9.37
CA ARG A 50 4.69 -3.62 -10.34
C ARG A 50 5.91 -4.50 -10.57
N HIS A 51 6.64 -4.20 -11.64
CA HIS A 51 7.96 -4.79 -11.87
C HIS A 51 8.97 -4.23 -10.86
N GLU A 52 9.85 -5.10 -10.33
CA GLU A 52 10.85 -4.67 -9.34
C GLU A 52 11.92 -3.78 -9.98
N SER A 53 12.32 -4.10 -11.21
CA SER A 53 13.38 -3.42 -11.94
C SER A 53 12.99 -2.05 -12.49
N ILE A 54 11.68 -1.77 -12.65
CA ILE A 54 11.18 -0.51 -13.24
C ILE A 54 10.02 0.00 -12.37
N SER A 55 10.31 0.97 -11.50
CA SER A 55 9.35 1.44 -10.48
C SER A 55 8.15 2.22 -10.99
N THR A 56 8.21 2.69 -12.24
CA THR A 56 7.11 3.37 -12.92
C THR A 56 6.22 2.40 -13.73
N ASN A 57 6.66 1.15 -13.93
CA ASN A 57 5.91 0.17 -14.71
C ASN A 57 4.95 -0.61 -13.82
N LEU A 58 3.76 -0.04 -13.69
CA LEU A 58 2.64 -0.67 -13.00
C LEU A 58 2.05 -1.79 -13.85
N VAL A 59 1.81 -2.93 -13.21
CA VAL A 59 1.14 -4.09 -13.81
C VAL A 59 -0.36 -4.04 -13.55
N GLU A 60 -0.75 -3.77 -12.30
CA GLU A 60 -2.13 -3.89 -11.85
C GLU A 60 -2.39 -3.01 -10.62
N TRP A 61 -3.51 -2.30 -10.62
CA TRP A 61 -4.07 -1.69 -9.41
C TRP A 61 -5.03 -2.66 -8.73
N GLN A 62 -5.12 -2.57 -7.41
CA GLN A 62 -6.26 -3.12 -6.67
C GLN A 62 -7.58 -2.68 -7.33
N SER A 63 -8.52 -3.60 -7.47
CA SER A 63 -9.85 -3.30 -7.97
C SER A 63 -10.64 -2.40 -6.99
N GLY A 64 -11.67 -1.72 -7.49
CA GLY A 64 -12.55 -0.86 -6.67
C GLY A 64 -11.91 0.45 -6.18
N GLY A 65 -12.48 0.99 -5.10
CA GLY A 65 -12.05 2.24 -4.46
C GLY A 65 -10.76 2.13 -3.65
N ASN A 66 -10.39 3.21 -2.97
CA ASN A 66 -9.27 3.23 -2.03
C ASN A 66 -9.67 2.51 -0.74
N ASN A 67 -8.74 1.80 -0.11
CA ASN A 67 -8.91 1.35 1.27
C ASN A 67 -8.76 2.58 2.17
N GLN A 68 -9.68 2.76 3.12
CA GLN A 68 -9.72 3.94 3.99
C GLN A 68 -9.75 3.51 5.46
N PHE A 69 -8.97 4.17 6.29
CA PHE A 69 -9.02 3.99 7.75
C PHE A 69 -8.57 5.25 8.48
N ASN A 70 -8.88 5.34 9.77
CA ASN A 70 -8.32 6.37 10.65
C ASN A 70 -7.24 5.74 11.55
N SER A 71 -6.06 6.35 11.59
CA SER A 71 -4.92 5.78 12.34
C SER A 71 -5.08 5.77 13.86
N LEU A 72 -6.08 6.45 14.43
CA LEU A 72 -6.38 6.38 15.87
C LEU A 72 -7.15 5.11 16.26
N ASN A 73 -8.00 4.62 15.38
CA ASN A 73 -8.93 3.53 15.70
C ASN A 73 -8.60 2.22 14.98
N THR A 74 -7.72 2.27 13.97
CA THR A 74 -7.39 1.11 13.14
C THR A 74 -5.88 0.91 13.10
N GLN A 75 -5.44 -0.25 13.59
CA GLN A 75 -4.03 -0.67 13.60
C GLN A 75 -3.69 -1.60 12.44
N THR A 76 -4.70 -2.20 11.81
CA THR A 76 -4.51 -3.13 10.70
C THR A 76 -5.59 -2.89 9.66
N THR A 77 -5.17 -2.79 8.41
CA THR A 77 -6.02 -2.58 7.24
C THR A 77 -5.60 -3.56 6.16
N SER A 78 -6.52 -3.98 5.31
CA SER A 78 -6.27 -4.98 4.27
C SER A 78 -6.92 -4.56 2.95
N GLY A 79 -6.41 -5.14 1.86
CA GLY A 79 -6.92 -4.95 0.50
C GLY A 79 -6.65 -6.21 -0.32
N SER A 80 -7.36 -6.37 -1.43
CA SER A 80 -7.28 -7.54 -2.31
C SER A 80 -7.38 -7.11 -3.77
N PHE A 81 -6.64 -7.79 -4.65
CA PHE A 81 -6.73 -7.57 -6.10
C PHE A 81 -8.05 -8.07 -6.65
#